data_AF-A0A9D8XDU1-F1
#
_entry.id   AF-A0A9D8XDU1-F1
#
_cell.length_a   1.000
_cell.length_b   1.000
_cell.length_c   1.000
_cell.angle_alpha   90.00
_cell.angle_beta   90.00
_cell.angle_gamma   90.00
#
_symmetry.space_group_name_H-M   'P 1'
#
loop_
_entity.id
_entity.type
_entity.pdbx_description
1 polymer ?
#
loop_
_entity_poly.entity_id
_entity_poly.type
_entity_poly.pdbx_seq_one_letter_code
_entity_poly.pdbx_strand_id
1 'polypeptide(L)' 'MERKLSKIYTQYKSLPLLLLAIVCFFLKVCNAEEIISSPINPLKVVDGDSLEIGPSRIRLTGIDAPEYLQQCKRKN' A
#
# COMPACT_ATOMS: atom_id res chain seq x y z
N MET A 1 -30.94 -43.28 8.57
CA MET A 1 -29.64 -42.93 7.95
C MET A 1 -29.37 -41.42 8.00
N GLU A 2 -29.96 -40.65 8.91
CA GLU A 2 -29.91 -39.17 8.87
C GLU A 2 -28.96 -38.52 9.90
N ARG A 3 -28.61 -39.23 10.98
CA ARG A 3 -27.75 -38.70 12.05
C ARG A 3 -26.28 -38.48 11.65
N LYS A 4 -25.83 -39.08 10.55
CA LYS A 4 -24.45 -38.91 10.05
C LYS A 4 -24.28 -37.62 9.25
N LEU A 5 -25.29 -37.22 8.47
CA LEU A 5 -25.26 -35.99 7.66
C LEU A 5 -25.23 -34.73 8.54
N SER A 6 -25.98 -34.71 9.65
CA SER A 6 -25.98 -33.58 10.58
C SER A 6 -24.62 -33.37 11.25
N LYS A 7 -23.93 -34.45 11.66
CA LYS A 7 -22.59 -34.40 12.25
C LYS A 7 -21.56 -33.82 11.28
N ILE A 8 -21.58 -34.27 10.03
CA ILE A 8 -20.73 -33.76 8.94
C ILE A 8 -20.97 -32.26 8.75
N TYR A 9 -22.23 -31.82 8.66
CA TYR A 9 -22.57 -30.41 8.49
C TYR A 9 -22.08 -29.52 9.65
N THR A 10 -22.18 -29.99 10.90
CA THR A 10 -21.61 -29.28 12.06
C THR A 10 -20.08 -29.21 12.04
N GLN A 11 -19.39 -30.21 11.51
CA GLN A 11 -17.92 -30.28 11.50
C GLN A 11 -17.29 -29.31 10.49
N TYR A 12 -17.99 -28.99 9.39
CA TYR A 12 -17.51 -28.04 8.37
C TYR A 12 -18.10 -26.63 8.51
N LYS A 13 -18.93 -26.37 9.53
CA LYS A 13 -19.58 -25.06 9.75
C LYS A 13 -18.58 -23.92 10.02
N SER A 14 -17.43 -24.20 10.63
CA SER A 14 -16.38 -23.21 10.91
C SER A 14 -15.39 -22.99 9.76
N LEU A 15 -15.34 -23.91 8.78
CA LEU A 15 -14.45 -23.81 7.62
C LEU A 15 -14.68 -22.55 6.76
N PRO A 16 -15.92 -22.18 6.39
CA PRO A 16 -16.15 -20.95 5.63
C PRO A 16 -15.82 -19.68 6.43
N LEU A 17 -15.95 -19.72 7.76
CA LEU A 17 -15.59 -18.60 8.63
C LEU A 17 -14.07 -18.39 8.65
N LEU A 18 -13.30 -19.48 8.72
CA LEU A 18 -11.84 -19.44 8.63
C LEU A 18 -11.38 -18.90 7.26
N LEU A 19 -11.97 -19.41 6.18
CA LEU A 19 -11.68 -18.95 4.82
C LEU A 19 -11.96 -17.45 4.67
N LEU A 20 -13.12 -16.99 5.17
CA LEU A 20 -13.49 -15.58 5.16
C LEU A 20 -12.50 -14.73 5.96
N ALA A 21 -12.07 -15.18 7.14
CA ALA A 21 -11.09 -14.48 7.95
C ALA A 21 -9.73 -14.35 7.24
N ILE A 22 -9.28 -15.40 6.56
CA ILE A 22 -8.04 -15.38 5.77
C ILE A 22 -8.16 -14.40 4.60
N VAL A 23 -9.25 -14.44 3.84
CA VAL A 23 -9.50 -13.50 2.74
C VAL A 23 -9.54 -12.04 3.24
N CYS A 24 -10.25 -11.78 4.35
CA CYS A 24 -10.29 -10.45 4.96
C CYS A 24 -8.91 -9.98 5.46
N PHE A 25 -8.07 -10.88 5.96
CA PHE A 25 -6.70 -10.55 6.36
C PHE A 25 -5.86 -10.10 5.16
N PHE A 26 -5.90 -10.85 4.04
CA PHE A 26 -5.15 -10.48 2.84
C PHE A 26 -5.67 -9.20 2.17
N LEU A 27 -6.99 -8.96 2.16
CA LEU A 27 -7.56 -7.72 1.62
C LEU A 27 -7.13 -6.47 2.39
N LYS A 28 -6.87 -6.57 3.70
CA LYS A 28 -6.37 -5.42 4.49
C LYS A 28 -4.92 -5.06 4.14
N VAL A 29 -4.09 -6.04 3.77
CA VAL A 29 -2.66 -5.80 3.47
C VAL A 29 -2.48 -4.93 2.21
N CYS A 30 -3.44 -4.93 1.28
CA CYS A 30 -3.34 -4.16 0.03
C CYS A 30 -3.47 -2.64 0.18
N ASN A 31 -3.94 -2.11 1.30
CA ASN A 31 -4.16 -0.67 1.49
C ASN A 31 -3.29 -0.08 2.61
N ALA A 32 -2.13 -0.68 2.87
CA ALA A 32 -1.21 -0.13 3.85
C ALA A 32 -0.63 1.20 3.34
N GLU A 33 -0.94 2.29 4.04
CA GLU A 33 -0.25 3.57 3.82
C GLU A 33 1.21 3.41 4.23
N GLU A 34 2.12 3.80 3.34
CA GLU A 34 3.55 3.81 3.64
C GLU A 34 3.94 5.13 4.30
N ILE A 35 4.20 5.08 5.62
CA ILE A 35 4.72 6.23 6.36
C ILE A 35 6.25 6.17 6.33
N ILE A 36 6.85 7.08 5.58
CA ILE A 36 8.31 7.22 5.51
C ILE A 36 8.75 8.27 6.54
N SER A 37 9.64 7.88 7.46
CA SER A 37 10.22 8.77 8.45
C SER A 37 11.69 8.47 8.67
N SER A 38 12.49 9.48 9.03
CA SER A 38 13.88 9.31 9.43
C SER A 38 14.16 10.10 10.71
N PRO A 39 14.71 9.45 11.74
CA PRO A 39 15.08 10.14 12.98
C PRO A 39 16.42 10.89 12.87
N ILE A 40 17.24 10.56 11.86
CA ILE A 40 18.61 11.08 11.73
C ILE A 40 18.68 12.19 10.68
N ASN A 41 18.01 12.01 9.55
CA ASN A 41 18.08 12.94 8.43
C ASN A 41 16.76 13.69 8.28
N PRO A 42 16.80 15.03 8.15
CA PRO A 42 15.59 15.79 7.90
C PRO A 42 15.05 15.50 6.49
N LEU A 43 13.73 15.54 6.36
CA LEU A 43 13.05 15.59 5.08
C LEU A 43 13.32 16.94 4.41
N LYS A 44 13.69 16.92 3.14
CA LYS A 44 13.85 18.11 2.29
C LYS A 44 12.91 18.03 1.10
N VAL A 45 12.24 19.13 0.79
CA VAL A 45 11.49 19.29 -0.47
C VAL A 45 12.47 19.80 -1.52
N VAL A 46 12.63 19.06 -2.62
CA VAL A 46 13.61 19.39 -3.67
C VAL A 46 12.92 19.85 -4.94
N ASP A 47 11.81 19.21 -5.30
CA ASP A 47 10.96 19.57 -6.43
C ASP A 47 9.47 19.44 -6.07
N GLY A 48 8.58 19.82 -6.98
CA GLY A 48 7.13 19.74 -6.76
C GLY A 48 6.59 18.32 -6.51
N ASP A 49 7.34 17.29 -6.89
CA ASP A 49 7.01 15.87 -6.68
C ASP A 49 8.15 15.05 -6.06
N SER A 50 9.27 15.69 -5.69
CA SER A 50 10.47 14.98 -5.24
C SER A 50 10.93 15.47 -3.86
N LEU A 51 11.14 14.50 -2.97
CA LEU A 51 11.57 14.67 -1.59
C LEU A 51 12.91 13.95 -1.37
N GLU A 52 13.75 14.46 -0.46
CA GLU A 52 15.01 13.82 -0.06
C GLU A 52 15.08 13.58 1.45
N ILE A 53 15.60 12.41 1.82
CA ILE A 53 15.93 12.02 3.20
C ILE A 53 17.30 11.34 3.17
N GLY A 54 18.34 12.03 3.66
CA GLY A 54 19.70 11.52 3.59
C GLY A 54 20.14 11.27 2.13
N PRO A 55 20.63 10.08 1.77
CA PRO A 55 21.00 9.73 0.40
C PRO A 55 19.81 9.30 -0.48
N SER A 56 18.62 9.16 0.08
CA SER A 56 17.44 8.65 -0.62
C SER A 56 16.62 9.80 -1.21
N ARG A 57 16.25 9.66 -2.49
CA ARG A 57 15.28 10.53 -3.17
C ARG A 57 13.99 9.74 -3.41
N ILE A 58 12.87 10.35 -3.04
CA ILE A 58 11.51 9.78 -3.11
C ILE A 58 10.72 10.63 -4.11
N ARG A 59 10.13 10.00 -5.13
CA ARG A 59 9.26 10.68 -6.10
C ARG A 59 7.81 10.25 -5.91
N LEU A 60 6.90 11.22 -5.90
CA LEU A 60 5.47 10.97 -5.73
C LEU A 60 4.90 10.32 -6.99
N THR A 61 4.41 9.09 -6.87
CA THR A 61 3.88 8.36 -8.03
C THR A 61 2.57 9.00 -8.50
N GLY A 62 2.44 9.24 -9.81
CA GLY A 62 1.24 9.82 -10.41
C GLY A 62 1.18 11.35 -10.34
N ILE A 63 2.19 12.00 -9.77
CA ILE A 63 2.39 13.44 -9.83
C ILE A 63 3.64 13.68 -10.69
N ASP A 64 3.52 14.55 -11.68
CA ASP A 64 4.65 15.00 -12.48
C ASP A 64 4.72 16.52 -12.38
N ALA A 65 5.76 17.02 -11.72
CA ALA A 65 5.98 18.44 -11.53
C ALA A 65 7.10 18.96 -12.44
N PRO A 66 7.05 20.23 -12.87
CA PRO A 66 8.21 20.87 -13.48
C PRO A 66 9.40 20.82 -12.51
N GLU A 67 10.57 20.41 -13.01
CA GLU A 67 11.81 20.40 -12.23
C GLU A 67 12.28 21.82 -11.92
N TYR A 68 12.86 22.07 -10.75
CA TYR A 68 13.23 23.40 -10.27
C TYR A 68 14.23 24.14 -11.17
N LEU A 69 15.06 23.39 -11.91
CA LEU A 69 16.00 23.92 -12.89
C LEU A 69 15.52 23.85 -14.34
N GLN A 70 14.27 23.45 -14.56
CA GLN A 70 13.74 23.36 -15.91
C GLN A 70 13.55 24.76 -16.50
N GLN A 71 14.25 25.02 -17.60
CA GLN A 71 14.00 26.20 -18.43
C GLN A 71 13.02 25.84 -19.53
N CYS A 72 11.78 26.33 -19.41
CA CYS A 72 10.76 26.14 -20.44
C CYS A 72 11.15 26.93 -21.71
N LYS A 73 11.29 26.22 -22.82
CA LYS A 73 11.48 26.84 -24.15
C LYS A 73 10.18 26.74 -24.93
N ARG A 74 9.81 27.81 -25.62
CA ARG A 74 8.70 27.74 -26.58
C ARG A 74 9.16 26.92 -27.77
N LYS A 75 8.42 25.86 -28.11
CA LYS A 75 8.64 25.10 -29.34
C LYS A 75 8.25 26.01 -30.51
N ASN A 76 9.20 26.31 -31.40
CA ASN A 76 8.91 26.97 -32.67
C ASN A 76 8.22 26.01 -33.63
#